data_AF-A0A9C9NGB1-F1
#
_entry.id   AF-A0A9C9NGB1-F1
#
_cell.length_a   1.000
_cell.length_b   1.000
_cell.length_c   1.000
_cell.angle_alpha   90.00
_cell.angle_beta   90.00
_cell.angle_gamma   90.00
#
_symmetry.space_group_name_H-M   'P 1'
#
loop_
_entity.id
_entity.type
_entity.pdbx_description
1 polymer ?
#
loop_
_entity_poly.entity_id
_entity_poly.type
_entity_poly.pdbx_seq_one_letter_code
_entity_poly.pdbx_strand_id
1 'polypeptide(L)' 'VVLDEGLLAHDMVNCHPMTNAATTTIATSALMAFFQSTGHEPLVIGLEAPADDDGQAA' A
#
# COMPACT_ATOMS: atom_id res chain seq x y z
N VAL A 1 -9.44 5.15 -5.52
CA VAL A 1 -8.35 4.73 -4.60
C VAL A 1 -7.03 5.22 -5.17
N VAL A 2 -6.05 5.56 -4.33
CA VAL A 2 -4.74 6.06 -4.78
C VAL A 2 -3.65 5.18 -4.19
N LEU A 3 -2.69 4.77 -5.00
CA LEU A 3 -1.58 3.91 -4.62
C LEU A 3 -0.25 4.60 -4.91
N ASP A 4 0.70 4.45 -4.00
CA ASP A 4 2.07 4.90 -4.22
C ASP A 4 2.80 3.96 -5.18
N GLU A 5 3.52 4.52 -6.15
CA GLU A 5 4.36 3.77 -7.08
C GLU A 5 5.43 2.95 -6.34
N GLY A 6 6.00 3.49 -5.27
CA GLY A 6 6.97 2.78 -4.44
C GLY A 6 6.41 1.51 -3.81
N LEU A 7 5.14 1.54 -3.38
CA LEU A 7 4.45 0.36 -2.86
C LEU A 7 4.33 -0.76 -3.91
N LEU A 8 4.12 -0.39 -5.18
CA LEU A 8 3.91 -1.33 -6.27
C LEU A 8 5.20 -1.98 -6.79
N ALA A 9 6.37 -1.45 -6.40
CA ALA A 9 7.66 -2.02 -6.74
C ALA A 9 7.96 -3.34 -6.00
N HIS A 10 7.16 -3.71 -5.01
CA HIS A 10 7.32 -4.95 -4.23
C HIS A 10 6.44 -6.09 -4.77
N ASP A 11 6.91 -7.33 -4.66
CA ASP A 11 6.15 -8.52 -5.06
C ASP A 11 4.94 -8.78 -4.14
N MET A 12 5.10 -8.46 -2.85
CA MET A 12 4.13 -8.72 -1.79
C MET A 12 3.88 -7.45 -0.99
N VAL A 13 2.63 -7.25 -0.59
CA VAL A 13 2.17 -6.13 0.25
C VAL A 13 1.51 -6.65 1.52
N ASN A 14 1.59 -5.86 2.58
CA ASN A 14 1.00 -6.18 3.87
C ASN A 14 -0.14 -5.20 4.17
N CYS A 15 -1.29 -5.73 4.56
CA CYS A 15 -2.46 -4.94 4.94
C CYS A 15 -3.14 -5.56 6.16
N HIS A 16 -3.84 -4.73 6.92
CA HIS A 16 -4.67 -5.22 8.03
C HIS A 16 -6.01 -5.75 7.48
N PRO A 17 -6.47 -6.96 7.87
CA PRO A 17 -7.74 -7.53 7.40
C PRO A 17 -8.94 -6.91 8.12
N MET A 18 -9.12 -5.60 7.97
CA MET A 18 -10.15 -4.79 8.65
C MET A 18 -10.01 -4.72 10.18
N THR A 19 -8.96 -5.32 10.74
CA THR A 19 -8.58 -5.24 12.15
C THR A 19 -7.07 -5.14 12.28
N ASN A 20 -6.59 -4.31 13.20
CA ASN A 20 -5.15 -4.13 13.45
C ASN A 20 -4.52 -5.28 14.26
N ALA A 21 -5.33 -6.25 14.70
CA ALA A 21 -4.86 -7.42 15.48
C ALA A 21 -4.13 -8.47 14.63
N ALA A 22 -4.15 -8.35 13.30
CA ALA A 22 -3.51 -9.28 12.38
C ALA A 22 -2.97 -8.54 11.16
N THR A 23 -2.06 -9.19 10.43
CA THR A 23 -1.50 -8.71 9.17
C THR A 23 -1.71 -9.77 8.11
N THR A 24 -2.25 -9.35 6.96
CA THR A 24 -2.45 -10.20 5.78
C THR A 24 -1.44 -9.79 4.72
N THR A 25 -0.67 -10.78 4.24
CA THR A 25 0.24 -10.59 3.11
C THR A 25 -0.42 -11.10 1.84
N ILE A 26 -0.45 -10.28 0.79
CA ILE A 26 -0.96 -10.65 -0.53
C ILE A 26 0.00 -10.21 -1.62
N ALA A 27 -0.03 -10.87 -2.77
CA ALA A 27 0.72 -10.41 -3.94
C ALA A 27 0.18 -9.06 -4.42
N THR A 28 1.04 -8.18 -4.91
CA THR A 28 0.65 -6.87 -5.44
C THR A 28 -0.34 -7.00 -6.60
N SER A 29 -0.20 -8.03 -7.43
CA SER A 29 -1.17 -8.36 -8.48
C SER A 29 -2.54 -8.75 -7.94
N ALA A 30 -2.60 -9.45 -6.81
CA ALA A 30 -3.84 -9.80 -6.14
C ALA A 30 -4.52 -8.58 -5.52
N LEU A 31 -3.74 -7.62 -4.99
CA LEU A 31 -4.27 -6.33 -4.52
C LEU A 31 -4.95 -5.56 -5.67
N MET A 32 -4.34 -5.52 -6.86
CA MET A 32 -4.95 -4.88 -8.05
C MET A 32 -6.25 -5.57 -8.46
N ALA A 33 -6.27 -6.90 -8.49
CA ALA A 33 -7.48 -7.67 -8.78
C ALA A 33 -8.59 -7.43 -7.73
N PHE A 34 -8.23 -7.23 -6.47
CA PHE A 34 -9.17 -6.89 -5.40
C PHE A 34 -9.81 -5.51 -5.59
N PHE A 35 -9.03 -4.50 -6.03
CA PHE A 35 -9.62 -3.20 -6.36
C PHE A 35 -10.60 -3.30 -7.53
N GLN A 36 -10.25 -4.04 -8.58
CA GLN A 36 -11.15 -4.27 -9.70
C GLN A 36 -12.45 -4.99 -9.29
N SER A 37 -12.36 -6.01 -8.44
CA SER A 37 -13.53 -6.76 -7.98
C SER A 37 -14.47 -5.95 -7.09
N THR A 38 -13.93 -4.94 -6.41
CA THR A 38 -14.70 -3.97 -5.60
C THR A 38 -15.18 -2.77 -6.42
N GLY A 39 -14.89 -2.71 -7.72
CA GLY A 39 -15.33 -1.63 -8.61
C GLY A 39 -14.47 -0.36 -8.52
N HIS A 40 -13.24 -0.46 -8.03
CA HIS A 40 -12.32 0.67 -7.92
C HIS A 40 -11.20 0.57 -8.96
N GLU A 41 -10.99 1.65 -9.70
CA GLU A 41 -9.83 1.83 -10.57
C GLU A 41 -8.75 2.64 -9.82
N PRO A 42 -7.59 2.04 -9.46
CA PRO A 42 -6.56 2.74 -8.71
C PRO A 42 -5.81 3.77 -9.55
N LEU A 43 -5.63 4.97 -9.00
CA LEU A 43 -4.68 5.95 -9.51
C LEU A 43 -3.31 5.68 -8.87
N VAL A 44 -2.27 5.49 -9.68
CA VAL A 44 -0.90 5.35 -9.19
C VAL A 44 -0.21 6.70 -9.22
N ILE A 45 0.42 7.09 -8.10
CA ILE A 45 1.20 8.32 -7.99
C ILE A 45 2.59 7.98 -7.44
N GLY A 46 3.63 8.59 -7.99
CA GLY A 46 4.96 8.54 -7.39
C GLY A 46 5.02 9.55 -6.24
N LEU A 47 5.09 9.07 -5.00
CA LEU A 47 5.34 9.94 -3.85
C LEU A 47 6.85 10.10 -3.68
N GLU A 48 7.30 11.34 -3.53
CA GLU A 48 8.67 11.59 -3.06
C GLU A 48 8.78 11.05 -1.64
N ALA A 49 9.88 10.34 -1.35
CA ALA A 49 10.16 9.89 -0.01
C ALA A 49 10.12 11.11 0.93
N PRO A 50 9.49 11.01 2.11
CA PRO A 50 9.53 12.09 3.08
C PRO A 50 11.01 12.45 3.31
N ALA A 51 11.35 13.73 3.18
CA ALA A 51 12.68 14.20 3.55
C ALA A 51 12.97 13.67 4.95
N ASP A 52 14.07 12.95 5.12
CA ASP A 52 14.47 12.36 6.40
C ASP A 52 14.37 13.45 7.48
N ASP A 53 13.33 13.37 8.30
CA ASP A 53 13.26 14.13 9.54
C ASP A 53 14.23 13.41 10.46
N ASP A 54 15.45 13.95 10.57
CA ASP A 54 16.49 13.56 11.53
C ASP A 54 15.99 13.81 12.98
N GLY A 55 14.97 13.04 13.40
CA GLY A 55 14.55 12.71 14.75
C GLY A 55 14.12 13.83 15.71
N GLN A 56 12.99 13.62 16.40
CA GLN A 56 13.08 13.24 17.81
C GLN A 56 11.78 12.71 18.41
N ALA A 57 11.95 11.65 19.19
CA ALA A 57 11.03 11.18 20.20
C ALA A 57 10.69 12.28 21.21
N ALA A 58 9.41 12.36 21.59
CA ALA A 58 8.94 12.79 22.91
C ALA A 58 7.63 12.06 23.22
#